data_AF-A0A9P8FNH0-F1
#
_entry.id   AF-A0A9P8FNH0-F1
#
_cell.length_a   1.000
_cell.length_b   1.000
_cell.length_c   1.000
_cell.angle_alpha   90.00
_cell.angle_beta   90.00
_cell.angle_gamma   90.00
#
_symmetry.space_group_name_H-M   'P 1'
#
loop_
_entity.id
_entity.type
_entity.pdbx_description
1 polymer ?
#
loop_
_entity_poly.entity_id
_entity_poly.type
_entity_poly.pdbx_seq_one_letter_code
_entity_poly.pdbx_strand_id
1 'polypeptide(L)'
;MDFEAQPYHLAFRAHHGHVVTCLLLDSERILTGSDDASIHLYDAHTGALQREFEGHKGAVWVIQHEADILVSGSTDQTIRVWNITTGECLHVFQGHTSTVRCLAILQPVKMGTTSGGSTILMPKQPLIISGSRDSTMRVWKLPYPGDRQTYHASPPDGHSDDVHSLRILAGHQKTIRAMAAYGDTVVSGSFDCTVRVWKISTG
;
A
#
# COMPACT_ATOMS: atom_id res chain seq x y z
N MET A 1 -6.91 41.73 -4.79
CA MET A 1 -6.10 40.75 -4.04
C MET A 1 -6.75 40.66 -2.68
N ASP A 2 -7.65 39.70 -2.50
CA ASP A 2 -8.37 39.54 -1.23
C ASP A 2 -7.49 38.76 -0.27
N PHE A 3 -6.98 39.47 0.74
CA PHE A 3 -6.10 38.94 1.79
C PHE A 3 -6.86 38.52 3.06
N GLU A 4 -8.19 38.32 2.98
CA GLU A 4 -9.04 37.98 4.15
C GLU A 4 -9.55 36.53 4.16
N ALA A 5 -8.83 35.58 3.57
CA ALA A 5 -9.18 34.18 3.77
C ALA A 5 -8.76 33.74 5.18
N GLN A 6 -9.72 33.63 6.11
CA GLN A 6 -9.49 33.00 7.41
C GLN A 6 -9.37 31.47 7.25
N PRO A 7 -8.41 30.82 7.93
CA PRO A 7 -8.27 29.37 7.86
C PRO A 7 -9.49 28.68 8.47
N TYR A 8 -10.11 27.78 7.71
CA TYR A 8 -11.12 26.87 8.24
C TYR A 8 -10.44 25.77 9.07
N HIS A 9 -10.96 25.50 10.27
CA HIS A 9 -10.43 24.48 11.17
C HIS A 9 -11.55 23.53 11.62
N LEU A 10 -11.39 22.26 11.28
CA LEU A 10 -12.27 21.16 11.67
C LEU A 10 -11.46 20.14 12.48
N ALA A 11 -12.00 19.69 13.61
CA ALA A 11 -11.41 18.66 14.45
C ALA A 11 -12.46 17.61 14.85
N PHE A 12 -12.11 16.33 14.69
CA PHE A 12 -12.93 15.20 15.07
C PHE A 12 -12.05 14.07 15.62
N ARG A 13 -12.66 13.14 16.38
CA ARG A 13 -11.94 11.97 16.90
C ARG A 13 -11.88 10.89 15.83
N ALA A 14 -10.69 10.38 15.55
CA ALA A 14 -10.52 9.29 14.59
C ALA A 14 -10.56 7.90 15.26
N HIS A 15 -9.58 7.59 16.11
CA HIS A 15 -9.35 6.23 16.62
C HIS A 15 -9.43 6.11 18.15
N HIS A 16 -10.46 6.67 18.80
CA HIS A 16 -10.80 6.43 20.24
C HIS A 16 -9.64 6.38 21.28
N GLY A 17 -8.56 7.15 21.10
CA GLY A 17 -7.40 7.19 22.03
C GLY A 17 -6.16 6.44 21.55
N HIS A 18 -6.25 5.79 20.40
CA HIS A 18 -5.16 5.14 19.69
C HIS A 18 -4.41 6.11 18.77
N VAL A 19 -3.17 5.76 18.45
CA VAL A 19 -2.29 6.63 17.65
C VAL A 19 -2.60 6.44 16.18
N VAL A 20 -2.89 7.54 15.48
CA VAL A 20 -2.93 7.56 14.01
C VAL A 20 -1.51 7.45 13.48
N THR A 21 -1.24 6.40 12.71
CA THR A 21 0.10 6.03 12.22
C THR A 21 0.33 6.42 10.77
N CYS A 22 -0.74 6.51 9.97
CA CYS A 22 -0.70 6.86 8.57
C CYS A 22 -2.01 7.53 8.12
N LEU A 23 -1.90 8.38 7.09
CA LEU A 23 -2.98 9.23 6.60
C LEU A 23 -2.89 9.36 5.08
N LEU A 24 -4.04 9.36 4.41
CA LEU A 24 -4.21 9.78 3.02
C LEU A 24 -5.37 10.77 2.95
N LEU A 25 -5.28 11.69 2.00
CA LEU A 25 -6.28 12.71 1.75
C LEU A 25 -6.45 12.83 0.23
N ASP A 26 -7.70 12.75 -0.22
CA ASP A 26 -8.12 13.27 -1.51
C ASP A 26 -9.11 14.43 -1.31
N SER A 27 -9.75 14.91 -2.39
CA SER A 27 -10.67 16.06 -2.29
C SER A 27 -11.91 15.78 -1.45
N GLU A 28 -12.31 14.52 -1.30
CA GLU A 28 -13.58 14.13 -0.66
C GLU A 28 -13.36 13.27 0.60
N ARG A 29 -12.21 12.61 0.72
CA ARG A 29 -12.00 11.51 1.66
C ARG A 29 -10.70 11.65 2.44
N ILE A 30 -10.78 11.33 3.73
CA ILE A 30 -9.64 11.11 4.61
C ILE A 30 -9.60 9.62 4.96
N LEU A 31 -8.47 8.96 4.71
CA LEU A 31 -8.21 7.60 5.20
C LEU A 31 -7.16 7.63 6.30
N THR A 32 -7.42 6.93 7.41
CA THR A 32 -6.49 6.84 8.55
C THR A 32 -6.22 5.40 8.92
N GLY A 33 -4.96 5.03 9.12
CA GLY A 33 -4.58 3.79 9.79
C GLY A 33 -4.07 4.07 11.20
N SER A 34 -4.19 3.07 12.08
CA SER A 34 -3.91 3.22 13.52
C SER A 34 -3.24 2.00 14.13
N ASP A 35 -2.71 2.18 15.34
CA ASP A 35 -2.18 1.10 16.17
C ASP A 35 -3.24 0.17 16.77
N ASP A 36 -4.52 0.53 16.67
CA ASP A 36 -5.68 -0.34 17.00
C ASP A 36 -6.01 -1.42 15.96
N ALA A 37 -5.18 -1.55 14.92
CA ALA A 37 -5.36 -2.49 13.80
C ALA A 37 -6.54 -2.19 12.85
N SER A 38 -7.19 -1.03 12.98
CA SER A 38 -8.26 -0.59 12.08
C SER A 38 -7.78 0.46 11.07
N ILE A 39 -8.58 0.64 10.03
CA ILE A 39 -8.51 1.79 9.12
C ILE A 39 -9.89 2.45 9.13
N HIS A 40 -9.93 3.78 9.09
CA HIS A 40 -11.18 4.52 8.94
C HIS A 40 -11.19 5.38 7.69
N LEU A 41 -12.37 5.56 7.12
CA LEU A 41 -12.69 6.51 6.05
C LEU A 41 -13.60 7.59 6.62
N TYR A 42 -13.20 8.85 6.45
CA TYR A 42 -14.01 10.01 6.79
C TYR A 42 -14.26 10.87 5.56
N ASP A 43 -15.37 11.60 5.62
CA ASP A 43 -15.64 12.71 4.74
C ASP A 43 -14.68 13.88 5.04
N ALA A 44 -13.96 14.38 4.02
CA ALA A 44 -12.93 15.42 4.20
C ALA A 44 -13.52 16.79 4.57
N HIS A 45 -14.79 17.05 4.24
CA HIS A 45 -15.44 18.34 4.46
C HIS A 45 -16.09 18.43 5.84
N THR A 46 -16.65 17.31 6.32
CA THR A 46 -17.46 17.24 7.55
C THR A 46 -16.77 16.49 8.69
N GLY A 47 -15.77 15.66 8.39
CA GLY A 47 -15.12 14.79 9.37
C GLY A 47 -16.01 13.63 9.84
N ALA A 48 -17.13 13.42 9.16
CA ALA A 48 -18.04 12.33 9.47
C ALA A 48 -17.39 11.00 9.12
N LEU A 49 -17.43 10.04 10.05
CA LEU A 49 -17.00 8.67 9.79
C LEU A 49 -17.94 8.02 8.79
N GLN A 50 -17.41 7.60 7.65
CA GLN A 50 -18.14 6.92 6.59
C GLN A 50 -17.94 5.41 6.65
N ARG A 51 -16.74 4.95 7.05
CA ARG A 51 -16.45 3.51 7.14
C ARG A 51 -15.31 3.13 8.06
N GLU A 52 -15.39 1.91 8.57
CA GLU A 52 -14.31 1.19 9.26
C GLU A 52 -13.90 -0.04 8.43
N PHE A 53 -12.60 -0.30 8.33
CA PHE A 53 -12.04 -1.50 7.69
C PHE A 53 -11.35 -2.34 8.77
N GLU A 54 -11.98 -3.45 9.12
CA GLU A 54 -11.51 -4.35 10.16
C GLU A 54 -10.93 -5.64 9.55
N GLY A 55 -9.86 -6.16 10.17
CA GLY A 55 -9.34 -7.49 9.82
C GLY A 55 -7.84 -7.66 10.05
N HIS A 56 -7.06 -6.58 10.05
CA HIS A 56 -5.67 -6.65 10.49
C HIS A 56 -5.59 -7.11 11.95
N LYS A 57 -4.54 -7.86 12.29
CA LYS A 57 -4.29 -8.38 13.66
C LYS A 57 -3.23 -7.58 14.41
N GLY A 58 -2.86 -6.42 13.89
CA GLY A 58 -1.91 -5.51 14.50
C GLY A 58 -1.88 -4.16 13.80
N ALA A 59 -1.14 -3.23 14.38
CA ALA A 59 -1.04 -1.84 13.95
C ALA A 59 -0.86 -1.70 12.43
N VAL A 60 -1.72 -0.91 11.80
CA VAL A 60 -1.57 -0.51 10.41
C VAL A 60 -0.50 0.56 10.36
N TRP A 61 0.51 0.43 9.50
CA TRP A 61 1.63 1.39 9.41
C TRP A 61 1.66 2.16 8.11
N VAL A 62 1.01 1.63 7.08
CA VAL A 62 1.01 2.23 5.76
C VAL A 62 -0.31 1.90 5.07
N ILE A 63 -0.84 2.91 4.39
CA ILE A 63 -1.96 2.80 3.48
C ILE A 63 -1.58 3.51 2.17
N GLN A 64 -2.11 3.03 1.05
CA GLN A 64 -2.15 3.69 -0.25
C GLN A 64 -3.49 3.39 -0.91
N HIS A 65 -3.99 4.28 -1.76
CA HIS A 65 -5.20 4.00 -2.54
C HIS A 65 -4.99 4.34 -4.00
N GLU A 66 -5.73 3.64 -4.85
CA GLU A 66 -5.88 3.94 -6.27
C GLU A 66 -7.35 3.70 -6.64
N ALA A 67 -8.02 4.74 -7.12
CA ALA A 67 -9.47 4.77 -7.29
C ALA A 67 -10.21 4.29 -6.03
N ASP A 68 -10.97 3.19 -6.12
CA ASP A 68 -11.75 2.58 -5.04
C ASP A 68 -11.05 1.36 -4.39
N ILE A 69 -9.77 1.16 -4.69
CA ILE A 69 -8.95 0.12 -4.06
C ILE A 69 -8.03 0.75 -3.03
N LEU A 70 -8.13 0.26 -1.80
CA LEU A 70 -7.21 0.59 -0.71
C LEU A 70 -6.26 -0.59 -0.50
N VAL A 71 -4.98 -0.29 -0.27
CA VAL A 71 -3.96 -1.27 0.09
C VAL A 71 -3.32 -0.85 1.40
N SER A 72 -3.21 -1.77 2.36
CA SER A 72 -2.64 -1.51 3.68
C SER A 72 -1.55 -2.51 4.04
N GLY A 73 -0.61 -2.08 4.87
CA GLY A 73 0.43 -2.92 5.45
C GLY A 73 0.50 -2.79 6.98
N SER A 74 0.69 -3.91 7.67
CA SER A 74 0.56 -3.98 9.13
C SER A 74 1.74 -4.67 9.83
N THR A 75 1.80 -4.52 11.16
CA THR A 75 2.66 -5.33 12.02
C THR A 75 2.32 -6.81 12.03
N ASP A 76 1.12 -7.19 11.60
CA ASP A 76 0.71 -8.58 11.43
C ASP A 76 1.39 -9.28 10.23
N GLN A 77 2.31 -8.57 9.55
CA GLN A 77 3.13 -9.07 8.44
C GLN A 77 2.35 -9.30 7.14
N THR A 78 1.07 -8.90 7.11
CA THR A 78 0.22 -9.00 5.93
C THR A 78 0.10 -7.68 5.20
N ILE A 79 -0.20 -7.80 3.91
CA ILE A 79 -0.73 -6.70 3.10
C ILE A 79 -2.18 -7.04 2.82
N ARG A 80 -3.08 -6.08 2.93
CA ARG A 80 -4.50 -6.28 2.62
C ARG A 80 -4.95 -5.34 1.53
N VAL A 81 -5.81 -5.85 0.66
CA VAL A 81 -6.46 -5.10 -0.40
C VAL A 81 -7.94 -5.00 -0.05
N TRP A 82 -8.50 -3.80 -0.08
CA TRP A 82 -9.86 -3.51 0.36
C TRP A 82 -10.63 -2.79 -0.73
N ASN A 83 -11.93 -3.00 -0.76
CA ASN A 83 -12.85 -2.17 -1.51
C ASN A 83 -13.26 -0.95 -0.66
N ILE A 84 -12.90 0.26 -1.09
CA ILE A 84 -13.20 1.52 -0.38
C ILE A 84 -14.70 1.80 -0.32
N THR A 85 -15.51 1.23 -1.22
CA THR A 85 -16.96 1.46 -1.36
C THR A 85 -17.83 0.42 -0.66
N THR A 86 -17.33 -0.78 -0.37
CA THR A 86 -18.01 -1.76 0.51
C THR A 86 -17.39 -1.92 1.90
N GLY A 87 -16.09 -1.64 2.06
CA GLY A 87 -15.34 -1.93 3.30
C GLY A 87 -14.75 -3.33 3.34
N GLU A 88 -15.05 -4.16 2.34
CA GLU A 88 -14.67 -5.56 2.34
C GLU A 88 -13.17 -5.71 2.07
N CYS A 89 -12.53 -6.59 2.85
CA CYS A 89 -11.20 -7.08 2.56
C CYS A 89 -11.29 -8.05 1.36
N LEU A 90 -10.75 -7.67 0.21
CA LEU A 90 -10.77 -8.48 -0.99
C LEU A 90 -9.68 -9.56 -1.00
N HIS A 91 -8.48 -9.20 -0.52
CA HIS A 91 -7.32 -10.09 -0.51
C HIS A 91 -6.44 -9.87 0.71
N VAL A 92 -5.78 -10.94 1.16
CA VAL A 92 -4.73 -10.92 2.18
C VAL A 92 -3.47 -11.55 1.60
N PHE A 93 -2.43 -10.75 1.41
CA PHE A 93 -1.14 -11.24 0.96
C PHE A 93 -0.23 -11.53 2.14
N GLN A 94 0.36 -12.72 2.11
CA GLN A 94 1.30 -13.21 3.11
C GLN A 94 2.67 -13.44 2.48
N GLY A 95 3.72 -13.43 3.32
CA GLY A 95 5.07 -13.78 2.90
C GLY A 95 6.15 -12.88 3.48
N HIS A 96 5.81 -11.64 3.88
CA HIS A 96 6.71 -10.90 4.76
C HIS A 96 6.83 -11.64 6.09
N THR A 97 8.04 -11.64 6.66
CA THR A 97 8.34 -12.30 7.96
C THR A 97 8.46 -11.29 9.09
N SER A 98 8.16 -10.03 8.80
CA SER A 98 8.10 -8.94 9.75
C SER A 98 7.17 -7.84 9.23
N THR A 99 7.05 -6.75 9.98
CA THR A 99 6.13 -5.64 9.69
C THR A 99 6.36 -5.01 8.34
N VAL A 100 5.26 -4.78 7.62
CA VAL A 100 5.23 -3.97 6.41
C VAL A 100 5.30 -2.49 6.79
N ARG A 101 6.32 -1.78 6.28
CA ARG A 101 6.68 -0.42 6.71
C ARG A 101 6.45 0.66 5.68
N CYS A 102 6.46 0.31 4.41
CA CYS A 102 6.21 1.23 3.31
C CYS A 102 5.62 0.47 2.13
N LEU A 103 4.87 1.19 1.30
CA LEU A 103 4.09 0.62 0.21
C LEU A 103 4.02 1.62 -0.95
N ALA A 104 3.97 1.11 -2.17
CA ALA A 104 3.68 1.87 -3.38
C ALA A 104 2.69 1.08 -4.25
N ILE A 105 1.74 1.79 -4.87
CA ILE A 105 0.91 1.26 -5.95
C ILE A 105 1.44 1.86 -7.26
N LEU A 106 1.59 1.03 -8.28
CA LEU A 106 2.03 1.45 -9.60
C LEU A 106 0.99 1.10 -10.64
N GLN A 107 0.53 2.10 -11.38
CA GLN A 107 -0.24 1.92 -12.61
C GLN A 107 0.68 1.87 -13.83
N PRO A 108 0.30 1.14 -14.90
CA PRO A 108 1.02 1.16 -16.16
C PRO A 108 1.17 2.58 -16.70
N VAL A 109 2.41 3.05 -16.86
CA VAL A 109 2.71 4.34 -17.50
C VAL A 109 3.42 4.14 -18.83
N LYS A 110 3.12 5.00 -19.81
CA LYS A 110 3.81 5.01 -21.11
C LYS A 110 5.26 5.46 -20.93
N MET A 111 6.19 4.55 -21.21
CA MET A 111 7.63 4.81 -21.16
C MET A 111 8.24 5.06 -22.55
N GLY A 112 7.52 4.74 -23.62
CA GLY A 112 8.00 4.95 -24.98
C GLY A 112 7.20 4.18 -26.02
N THR A 113 7.79 4.03 -27.20
CA THR A 113 7.25 3.24 -28.32
C THR A 113 8.35 2.37 -28.90
N THR A 114 8.02 1.15 -29.32
CA THR A 114 8.93 0.28 -30.07
C THR A 114 9.16 0.84 -31.48
N SER A 115 10.17 0.32 -32.19
CA SER A 115 10.41 0.64 -33.61
C SER A 115 9.22 0.31 -34.51
N GLY A 116 8.37 -0.65 -34.10
CA GLY A 116 7.10 -1.00 -34.76
C GLY A 116 5.90 -0.16 -34.32
N GLY A 117 6.09 0.90 -33.53
CA GLY A 117 5.03 1.81 -33.09
C GLY A 117 4.20 1.34 -31.89
N SER A 118 4.49 0.17 -31.32
CA SER A 118 3.77 -0.32 -30.14
C SER A 118 4.16 0.45 -28.88
N THR A 119 3.19 0.86 -28.08
CA THR A 119 3.46 1.55 -26.80
C THR A 119 4.12 0.60 -25.80
N ILE A 120 5.16 1.09 -25.12
CA ILE A 120 5.81 0.39 -24.01
C ILE A 120 5.23 0.92 -22.70
N LEU A 121 4.51 0.07 -21.97
CA LEU A 121 3.97 0.37 -20.65
C LEU A 121 4.82 -0.29 -19.56
N MET A 122 5.12 0.46 -18.49
CA MET A 122 5.79 -0.06 -17.30
C MET A 122 5.11 0.46 -16.02
N PRO A 123 4.83 -0.41 -15.03
CA PRO A 123 4.77 -1.87 -15.18
C PRO A 123 3.72 -2.29 -16.23
N LYS A 124 3.80 -3.53 -16.74
CA LYS A 124 2.87 -4.04 -17.77
C LYS A 124 1.42 -4.18 -17.28
N GLN A 125 1.24 -4.23 -15.97
CA GLN A 125 -0.03 -4.32 -15.27
C GLN A 125 0.11 -3.62 -13.92
N PRO A 126 -0.99 -3.26 -13.24
CA PRO A 126 -0.90 -2.65 -11.92
C PRO A 126 -0.21 -3.54 -10.90
N LEU A 127 0.65 -2.93 -10.08
CA LEU A 127 1.45 -3.62 -9.07
C LEU A 127 1.33 -2.94 -7.71
N ILE A 128 1.56 -3.74 -6.67
CA ILE A 128 1.89 -3.29 -5.33
C ILE A 128 3.36 -3.61 -5.08
N ILE A 129 4.09 -2.68 -4.47
CA ILE A 129 5.42 -2.94 -3.91
C ILE A 129 5.35 -2.66 -2.42
N SER A 130 5.78 -3.62 -1.60
CA SER A 130 5.80 -3.51 -0.15
C SER A 130 7.21 -3.67 0.38
N GLY A 131 7.60 -2.87 1.37
CA GLY A 131 8.91 -2.89 2.00
C GLY A 131 8.75 -3.19 3.48
N SER A 132 9.57 -4.10 4.01
CA SER A 132 9.37 -4.67 5.33
C SER A 132 10.59 -4.55 6.24
N ARG A 133 10.33 -4.74 7.54
CA ARG A 133 11.37 -4.93 8.56
C ARG A 133 12.23 -6.17 8.34
N ASP A 134 11.76 -7.12 7.52
CA ASP A 134 12.52 -8.31 7.11
C ASP A 134 13.65 -8.02 6.10
N SER A 135 13.89 -6.75 5.78
CA SER A 135 14.94 -6.26 4.86
C SER A 135 14.69 -6.56 3.39
N THR A 136 13.50 -7.04 3.04
CA THR A 136 13.09 -7.27 1.65
C THR A 136 12.03 -6.29 1.21
N MET A 137 11.97 -6.06 -0.10
CA MET A 137 10.74 -5.63 -0.74
C MET A 137 10.09 -6.79 -1.49
N ARG A 138 8.77 -6.79 -1.58
CA ARG A 138 8.01 -7.75 -2.37
C ARG A 138 7.18 -7.03 -3.41
N VAL A 139 7.07 -7.63 -4.59
CA VAL A 139 6.29 -7.13 -5.72
C VAL A 139 5.10 -8.05 -5.93
N TRP A 140 3.91 -7.47 -5.98
CA TRP A 140 2.64 -8.18 -6.11
C TRP A 140 1.86 -7.61 -7.28
N LYS A 141 1.05 -8.44 -7.93
CA LYS A 141 -0.03 -7.99 -8.80
C LYS A 141 -1.08 -7.28 -7.95
N LEU A 142 -1.54 -6.10 -8.37
CA LEU A 142 -2.73 -5.51 -7.79
C LEU A 142 -3.96 -6.25 -8.36
N PRO A 143 -4.79 -6.91 -7.52
CA PRO A 143 -5.97 -7.62 -7.99
C PRO A 143 -7.03 -6.65 -8.50
N TYR A 144 -7.80 -7.09 -9.49
CA TYR A 144 -8.97 -6.36 -9.98
C TYR A 144 -10.27 -6.88 -9.36
N PRO A 145 -11.33 -6.05 -9.30
CA PRO A 145 -12.66 -6.51 -8.96
C PRO A 145 -13.08 -7.70 -9.86
N GLY A 146 -13.21 -8.89 -9.27
CA GLY A 146 -13.53 -10.13 -9.98
C GLY A 146 -12.41 -11.20 -9.95
N ASP A 147 -11.20 -10.84 -9.53
CA ASP A 147 -10.15 -11.83 -9.25
C ASP A 147 -10.58 -12.75 -8.09
N ARG A 148 -10.10 -14.00 -8.11
CA ARG A 148 -10.47 -14.99 -7.10
C ARG A 148 -10.01 -14.52 -5.73
N GLN A 149 -10.97 -14.14 -4.88
CA GLN A 149 -10.68 -13.69 -3.52
C GLN A 149 -9.93 -14.78 -2.76
N THR A 150 -8.74 -14.44 -2.27
CA THR A 150 -7.88 -15.34 -1.51
C THR A 150 -7.96 -14.95 -0.03
N TYR A 151 -8.92 -15.54 0.67
CA TYR A 151 -9.09 -15.37 2.13
C TYR A 151 -8.24 -16.34 2.96
N HIS A 152 -7.55 -17.28 2.30
CA HIS A 152 -6.84 -18.34 3.00
C HIS A 152 -5.41 -17.90 3.32
N ALA A 153 -5.11 -17.91 4.62
CA ALA A 153 -3.73 -18.01 5.08
C ALA A 153 -3.10 -19.21 4.38
N SER A 154 -2.00 -18.99 3.67
CA SER A 154 -1.20 -20.11 3.18
C SER A 154 -0.73 -20.91 4.41
N PRO A 155 -0.67 -22.25 4.34
CA PRO A 155 -0.09 -23.03 5.42
C PRO A 155 1.34 -22.52 5.73
N PRO A 156 1.81 -22.65 6.99
CA PRO A 156 3.11 -22.14 7.44
C PRO A 156 4.32 -22.74 6.69
N ASP A 157 4.08 -23.71 5.80
CA ASP A 157 5.06 -24.48 5.06
C ASP A 157 5.62 -23.70 3.86
N GLY A 158 6.01 -22.43 4.04
CA GLY A 158 6.98 -21.66 3.24
C GLY A 158 6.76 -21.49 1.72
N HIS A 159 5.80 -22.17 1.13
CA HIS A 159 5.47 -22.17 -0.29
C HIS A 159 4.12 -21.49 -0.46
N SER A 160 4.11 -20.17 -0.28
CA SER A 160 2.96 -19.37 -0.68
C SER A 160 2.96 -19.28 -2.21
N ASP A 161 2.28 -20.22 -2.87
CA ASP A 161 1.82 -20.05 -4.27
C ASP A 161 0.68 -19.01 -4.31
N ASP A 162 0.93 -17.82 -3.73
CA ASP A 162 0.04 -16.70 -3.90
C ASP A 162 0.18 -16.22 -5.35
N VAL A 163 -0.86 -16.44 -6.15
CA VAL A 163 -0.93 -16.11 -7.57
C VAL A 163 -0.62 -14.64 -7.88
N HIS A 164 -0.68 -13.78 -6.85
CA HIS A 164 -0.35 -12.37 -6.94
C HIS A 164 1.12 -12.06 -6.65
N SER A 165 1.86 -12.92 -5.97
CA SER A 165 3.28 -12.71 -5.69
C SER A 165 4.11 -12.83 -6.97
N LEU A 166 4.88 -11.81 -7.30
CA LEU A 166 5.73 -11.78 -8.50
C LEU A 166 7.21 -11.95 -8.19
N ARG A 167 7.72 -11.26 -7.16
CA ARG A 167 9.16 -11.22 -6.88
C ARG A 167 9.46 -10.75 -5.47
N ILE A 168 10.65 -11.13 -5.00
CA ILE A 168 11.30 -10.57 -3.82
C ILE A 168 12.54 -9.79 -4.30
N LEU A 169 12.66 -8.53 -3.88
CA LEU A 169 13.84 -7.69 -4.07
C LEU A 169 14.65 -7.74 -2.77
N ALA A 170 15.71 -8.56 -2.78
CA ALA A 170 16.58 -8.78 -1.63
C ALA A 170 17.95 -8.14 -1.85
N GLY A 171 18.48 -7.47 -0.82
CA GLY A 171 19.83 -6.92 -0.87
C GLY A 171 20.13 -5.88 0.21
N HIS A 172 19.12 -5.28 0.83
CA HIS A 172 19.30 -4.54 2.08
C HIS A 172 19.59 -5.50 3.24
N GLN A 173 20.35 -5.03 4.23
CA GLN A 173 20.71 -5.82 5.42
C GLN A 173 19.86 -5.50 6.65
N LYS A 174 19.06 -4.43 6.55
CA LYS A 174 18.14 -3.99 7.60
C LYS A 174 16.81 -3.55 7.00
N THR A 175 15.87 -3.24 7.88
CA THR A 175 14.52 -2.73 7.57
C THR A 175 14.48 -1.76 6.41
N ILE A 176 13.60 -2.04 5.44
CA ILE A 176 13.19 -1.06 4.44
C ILE A 176 12.32 -0.01 5.11
N ARG A 177 12.78 1.24 5.13
CA ARG A 177 12.11 2.33 5.84
C ARG A 177 11.23 3.17 4.93
N ALA A 178 11.70 3.43 3.71
CA ALA A 178 11.04 4.29 2.75
C ALA A 178 11.23 3.73 1.35
N MET A 179 10.27 4.00 0.48
CA MET A 179 10.39 3.69 -0.94
C MET A 179 9.68 4.75 -1.78
N ALA A 180 10.12 4.89 -3.02
CA ALA A 180 9.43 5.61 -4.08
C ALA A 180 9.56 4.80 -5.37
N ALA A 181 8.52 4.76 -6.19
CA ALA A 181 8.55 3.98 -7.42
C ALA A 181 7.87 4.72 -8.57
N TYR A 182 8.39 4.51 -9.78
CA TYR A 182 7.84 5.05 -11.01
C TYR A 182 8.25 4.20 -12.21
N GLY A 183 7.28 3.84 -13.05
CA GLY A 183 7.52 2.98 -14.20
C GLY A 183 8.12 1.64 -13.80
N ASP A 184 9.31 1.34 -14.32
CA ASP A 184 10.05 0.11 -14.01
C ASP A 184 11.11 0.27 -12.91
N THR A 185 11.09 1.40 -12.19
CA THR A 185 12.12 1.71 -11.18
C THR A 185 11.49 1.84 -9.81
N VAL A 186 12.10 1.20 -8.81
CA VAL A 186 11.84 1.48 -7.40
C VAL A 186 13.14 1.88 -6.73
N VAL A 187 13.06 2.87 -5.84
CA VAL A 187 14.15 3.33 -4.99
C VAL A 187 13.77 3.05 -3.56
N SER A 188 14.64 2.38 -2.80
CA SER A 188 14.42 2.04 -1.40
C SER A 188 15.49 2.65 -0.50
N GLY A 189 15.08 3.16 0.66
CA GLY A 189 15.96 3.58 1.74
C GLY A 189 15.82 2.64 2.95
N SER A 190 16.94 2.26 3.56
CA SER A 190 16.98 1.29 4.66
C SER A 190 17.75 1.80 5.87
N PHE A 191 17.48 1.17 7.02
CA PHE A 191 18.25 1.34 8.25
C PHE A 191 19.70 0.83 8.15
N ASP A 192 20.08 0.17 7.06
CA ASP A 192 21.49 -0.12 6.74
C ASP A 192 22.25 1.11 6.21
N CYS A 193 21.62 2.29 6.24
CA CYS A 193 22.18 3.58 5.80
C CYS A 193 22.44 3.65 4.29
N THR A 194 21.78 2.81 3.49
CA THR A 194 21.89 2.83 2.03
C THR A 194 20.57 3.20 1.36
N VAL A 195 20.70 3.79 0.17
CA VAL A 195 19.62 3.89 -0.83
C VAL A 195 19.97 2.96 -1.98
N ARG A 196 19.00 2.18 -2.45
CA ARG A 196 19.17 1.25 -3.57
C ARG A 196 18.14 1.54 -4.65
N VAL A 197 18.57 1.38 -5.90
CA VAL A 197 17.74 1.53 -7.10
C VAL A 197 17.60 0.15 -7.71
N TRP A 198 16.35 -0.22 -8.01
CA TRP A 198 16.00 -1.56 -8.49
C TRP A 198 15.19 -1.44 -9.76
N LYS A 199 15.34 -2.45 -10.62
CA LYS A 199 14.48 -2.65 -11.79
C LYS A 199 13.39 -3.64 -11.42
N ILE A 200 12.14 -3.20 -11.40
CA ILE A 200 11.01 -4.03 -10.97
C ILE A 200 10.88 -5.28 -11.85
N SER A 201 11.12 -5.11 -13.16
CA SER A 201 11.05 -6.16 -14.17
C SER A 201 12.12 -7.25 -14.03
N THR A 202 13.31 -6.92 -13.53
CA THR A 202 14.45 -7.87 -13.48
C THR A 202 14.87 -8.30 -12.09
N GLY A 203 14.53 -7.53 -11.05
CA GLY A 203 15.12 -7.66 -9.71
C GLY A 203 16.26 -6.67 -9.53
#